data_AF-W2T4U9-F1
#
_entry.id   AF-W2T4U9-F1
#
_cell.length_a   1.000
_cell.length_b   1.000
_cell.length_c   1.000
_cell.angle_alpha   90.00
_cell.angle_beta   90.00
_cell.angle_gamma   90.00
#
_symmetry.space_group_name_H-M   'P 1'
#
loop_
_entity.id
_entity.type
_entity.pdbx_description
1 polymer ?
#
loop_
_entity_poly.entity_id
_entity_poly.type
_entity_poly.pdbx_seq_one_letter_code
_entity_poly.pdbx_strand_id
1 'polypeptide(L)'
;MLITRRNSSFYRLYFYRAGLLASCGCSEEAKPKNVADDWTWGGCGDNVDYGYRFSKNFIDIREKEKDPRRDHDQGRSLMNRRNNEAGRKILKRHTAPKCKCHGVSGACNLKTCWMQLPTMRQVGNILQNKYKNAIRVQVNSRGNLQLVADQLPKDPGGRRKTRALPTDLVFMDDSPDYCRQDRAAGTLGTQGRVCRRGSDGPDGCDSLCCGRGYNTYTVEETTKCNCKFEWCCKVVCQMCTNTTQVDICK
;
A
#
# COMPACT_ATOMS: atom_id res chain seq x y z
N MET A 1 -7.28 -11.46 1.58
CA MET A 1 -5.92 -12.01 1.85
C MET A 1 -4.76 -11.25 1.17
N LEU A 2 -4.96 -10.02 0.67
CA LEU A 2 -3.95 -9.26 -0.08
C LEU A 2 -3.16 -8.23 0.75
N ILE A 3 -3.52 -8.03 2.02
CA ILE A 3 -2.93 -6.99 2.89
C ILE A 3 -2.22 -7.58 4.13
N THR A 4 -2.31 -8.91 4.34
CA THR A 4 -1.80 -9.55 5.56
C THR A 4 -0.40 -10.15 5.43
N ARG A 5 0.19 -10.21 4.24
CA ARG A 5 1.61 -10.54 4.11
C ARG A 5 2.40 -9.26 4.31
N ARG A 6 2.72 -9.02 5.59
CA ARG A 6 3.58 -7.98 6.16
C ARG A 6 4.34 -7.20 5.09
N ASN A 7 4.25 -5.87 5.18
CA ASN A 7 5.05 -4.83 4.51
C ASN A 7 6.59 -5.02 4.67
N SER A 8 7.13 -6.23 4.56
CA SER A 8 8.53 -6.57 4.82
C SER A 8 9.47 -5.83 3.88
N SER A 9 9.05 -5.51 2.66
CA SER A 9 9.86 -4.70 1.74
C SER A 9 9.90 -3.23 2.18
N PHE A 10 8.75 -2.65 2.52
CA PHE A 10 8.66 -1.24 2.90
C PHE A 10 9.27 -0.96 4.29
N TYR A 11 9.00 -1.81 5.28
CA TYR A 11 9.62 -1.70 6.60
C TYR A 11 11.12 -1.91 6.51
N ARG A 12 11.62 -2.88 5.74
CA ARG A 12 13.06 -3.12 5.63
C ARG A 12 13.78 -2.04 4.82
N LEU A 13 13.12 -1.43 3.82
CA LEU A 13 13.60 -0.21 3.15
C LEU A 13 13.62 1.01 4.09
N TYR A 14 12.69 1.11 5.05
CA TYR A 14 12.73 2.13 6.09
C TYR A 14 13.87 1.90 7.09
N PHE A 15 14.08 0.65 7.54
CA PHE A 15 15.23 0.25 8.38
C PHE A 15 16.58 0.42 7.66
N TYR A 16 16.60 0.29 6.33
CA TYR A 16 17.76 0.55 5.47
C TYR A 16 18.19 2.03 5.54
N ARG A 17 17.24 2.96 5.38
CA ARG A 17 17.48 4.40 5.47
C ARG A 17 17.95 4.85 6.87
N ALA A 18 17.61 4.10 7.91
CA ALA A 18 18.04 4.34 9.28
C ALA A 18 19.39 3.68 9.64
N GLY A 19 20.02 2.94 8.72
CA GLY A 19 21.32 2.29 8.96
C GLY A 19 21.27 1.10 9.96
N LEU A 20 20.09 0.54 10.22
CA LEU A 20 19.86 -0.46 11.28
C LEU A 20 20.14 -1.91 10.86
N LEU A 21 20.74 -2.13 9.69
CA LEU A 21 21.05 -3.44 9.12
C LEU A 21 22.49 -3.40 8.60
N ALA A 22 23.34 -4.32 9.06
CA ALA A 22 24.77 -4.38 8.74
C ALA A 22 25.11 -4.56 7.24
N SER A 23 24.12 -4.82 6.39
CA SER A 23 24.26 -5.00 4.93
C SER A 23 23.62 -3.85 4.13
N CYS A 24 23.41 -2.68 4.75
CA CYS A 24 22.76 -1.53 4.13
C CYS A 24 23.77 -0.43 3.79
N GLY A 25 23.90 -0.12 2.51
CA GLY A 25 24.65 1.04 1.99
C GLY A 25 23.71 2.15 1.53
N CYS A 26 24.20 3.16 0.81
CA CYS A 26 23.33 4.02 0.01
C CYS A 26 23.14 3.41 -1.38
N SER A 27 22.17 3.89 -2.15
CA SER A 27 22.11 3.54 -3.57
C SER A 27 23.38 4.00 -4.28
N GLU A 28 24.01 3.11 -5.04
CA GLU A 28 25.14 3.40 -5.94
C GLU A 28 24.64 3.70 -7.37
N GLU A 29 23.32 3.85 -7.56
CA GLU A 29 22.75 4.15 -8.87
C GLU A 29 23.20 5.52 -9.39
N ALA A 30 23.71 5.52 -10.63
CA ALA A 30 24.10 6.73 -11.33
C ALA A 30 22.90 7.64 -11.58
N LYS A 31 23.19 8.93 -11.80
CA LYS A 31 22.18 9.94 -12.16
C LYS A 31 21.33 9.45 -13.35
N PRO A 32 19.99 9.39 -13.22
CA PRO A 32 19.13 9.01 -14.33
C PRO A 32 19.26 10.00 -15.50
N LYS A 33 19.27 9.48 -16.73
CA LYS A 33 19.44 10.29 -17.96
C LYS A 33 18.34 11.34 -18.18
N ASN A 34 17.18 11.14 -17.58
CA ASN A 34 16.02 12.03 -17.69
C ASN A 34 16.01 13.16 -16.64
N VAL A 35 17.10 13.32 -15.88
CA VAL A 35 17.28 14.38 -14.89
C VAL A 35 18.21 15.43 -15.49
N ALA A 36 17.83 16.71 -15.36
CA ALA A 36 18.58 17.81 -15.95
C ALA A 36 20.03 17.86 -15.46
N ASP A 37 20.95 18.14 -16.37
CA ASP A 37 22.40 18.02 -16.15
C ASP A 37 22.92 18.97 -15.06
N ASP A 38 22.27 20.12 -14.88
CA ASP A 38 22.56 21.12 -13.86
C ASP A 38 22.27 20.65 -12.42
N TRP A 39 21.58 19.52 -12.23
CA TRP A 39 21.30 18.99 -10.89
C TRP A 39 22.48 18.19 -10.36
N THR A 40 23.03 18.59 -9.22
CA THR A 40 24.05 17.81 -8.52
C THR A 40 23.44 16.50 -8.02
N TRP A 41 24.05 15.37 -8.38
CA TRP A 41 23.62 14.05 -7.95
C TRP A 41 24.46 13.58 -6.76
N GLY A 42 23.83 13.22 -5.65
CA GLY A 42 24.55 12.79 -4.45
C GLY A 42 23.66 12.66 -3.23
N GLY A 43 24.28 12.35 -2.09
CA GLY A 43 23.57 12.00 -0.85
C GLY A 43 23.26 10.51 -0.74
N CYS A 44 22.37 10.14 0.18
CA CYS A 44 22.00 8.74 0.39
C CYS A 44 20.64 8.44 -0.25
N GLY A 45 20.67 7.94 -1.49
CA GLY A 45 19.47 7.48 -2.18
C GLY A 45 18.98 6.13 -1.69
N ASP A 46 17.68 5.88 -1.82
CA ASP A 46 17.09 4.58 -1.50
C ASP A 46 17.55 3.52 -2.52
N ASN A 47 18.10 2.39 -2.07
CA ASN A 47 18.56 1.31 -2.96
C ASN A 47 17.40 0.40 -3.37
N VAL A 48 16.64 0.88 -4.35
CA VAL A 48 15.41 0.22 -4.81
C VAL A 48 15.70 -1.13 -5.45
N ASP A 49 16.81 -1.27 -6.17
CA ASP A 49 17.19 -2.52 -6.83
C ASP A 49 17.61 -3.62 -5.85
N TYR A 50 18.30 -3.28 -4.76
CA TYR A 50 18.50 -4.20 -3.65
C TYR A 50 17.15 -4.60 -3.02
N GLY A 51 16.31 -3.62 -2.67
CA GLY A 51 15.00 -3.88 -2.07
C GLY A 51 14.11 -4.78 -2.93
N TYR A 52 14.14 -4.58 -4.24
CA TYR A 52 13.45 -5.40 -5.23
C TYR A 52 13.94 -6.86 -5.20
N ARG A 53 15.25 -7.08 -5.26
CA ARG A 53 15.88 -8.41 -5.25
C ARG A 53 15.62 -9.13 -3.94
N PHE A 54 15.80 -8.45 -2.81
CA PHE A 54 15.53 -8.99 -1.50
C PHE A 54 14.07 -9.43 -1.36
N SER A 55 13.13 -8.56 -1.73
CA SER A 55 11.69 -8.84 -1.68
C SER A 55 11.32 -10.03 -2.56
N LYS A 56 11.86 -10.10 -3.78
CA LYS A 56 11.67 -11.24 -4.69
C LYS A 56 12.12 -12.54 -4.05
N ASN A 57 13.33 -12.56 -3.49
CA ASN A 57 13.90 -13.77 -2.92
C ASN A 57 13.15 -14.16 -1.65
N PHE A 58 12.86 -13.22 -0.74
CA PHE A 58 12.24 -13.54 0.54
C PHE A 58 10.75 -13.88 0.43
N ILE A 59 9.97 -13.11 -0.34
CA ILE A 59 8.50 -13.27 -0.39
C ILE A 59 8.09 -14.40 -1.33
N ASP A 60 8.77 -14.58 -2.47
CA ASP A 60 8.38 -15.57 -3.48
C ASP A 60 8.84 -17.00 -3.13
N ILE A 61 9.77 -17.21 -2.19
CA ILE A 61 10.22 -18.57 -1.78
C ILE A 61 9.02 -19.44 -1.39
N ARG A 62 8.15 -18.93 -0.51
CA ARG A 62 6.98 -19.68 -0.03
C ARG A 62 6.00 -20.07 -1.13
N GLU A 63 5.94 -19.28 -2.20
CA GLU A 63 5.07 -19.59 -3.34
C GLU A 63 5.72 -20.62 -4.27
N LYS A 64 7.06 -20.71 -4.30
CA LYS A 64 7.80 -21.70 -5.11
C LYS A 64 7.92 -23.07 -4.44
N GLU A 65 7.94 -23.13 -3.10
CA GLU A 65 8.10 -24.37 -2.34
C GLU A 65 6.82 -25.22 -2.25
N LYS A 66 5.64 -24.64 -2.53
CA LYS A 66 4.39 -25.42 -2.54
C LYS A 66 4.37 -26.42 -3.70
N ASP A 67 4.12 -27.69 -3.37
CA ASP A 67 4.07 -28.81 -4.32
C ASP A 67 3.06 -28.54 -5.47
N PRO A 68 3.49 -28.53 -6.75
CA PRO A 68 2.61 -28.34 -7.90
C PRO A 68 1.60 -29.49 -8.12
N ARG A 69 1.66 -30.60 -7.38
CA ARG A 69 0.75 -31.76 -7.54
C ARG A 69 -0.69 -31.55 -7.04
N ARG A 70 -1.02 -30.39 -6.46
CA ARG A 70 -2.41 -29.98 -6.16
C ARG A 70 -2.85 -28.89 -7.13
N ASP A 71 -3.66 -29.26 -8.11
CA ASP A 71 -4.11 -28.43 -9.25
C ASP A 71 -4.68 -27.05 -8.83
N HIS A 72 -5.42 -26.99 -7.71
CA HIS A 72 -5.96 -25.73 -7.17
C HIS A 72 -4.92 -24.84 -6.45
N ASP A 73 -3.83 -25.40 -5.93
CA ASP A 73 -2.77 -24.64 -5.25
C ASP A 73 -1.78 -24.00 -6.23
N GLN A 74 -1.60 -24.58 -7.42
CA GLN A 74 -0.69 -24.06 -8.45
C GLN A 74 -1.16 -22.69 -8.98
N GLY A 75 -2.46 -22.54 -9.27
CA GLY A 75 -3.04 -21.26 -9.70
C GLY A 75 -2.84 -20.16 -8.67
N ARG A 76 -3.03 -20.48 -7.38
CA ARG A 76 -2.88 -19.52 -6.27
C ARG A 76 -1.44 -19.04 -6.14
N SER A 77 -0.46 -19.94 -6.26
CA SER A 77 0.97 -19.58 -6.25
C SER A 77 1.32 -18.62 -7.39
N LEU A 78 0.86 -18.91 -8.62
CA LEU A 78 1.10 -18.05 -9.77
C LEU A 78 0.46 -16.66 -9.58
N MET A 79 -0.78 -16.62 -9.07
CA MET A 79 -1.49 -15.38 -8.77
C MET A 79 -0.73 -14.56 -7.70
N ASN A 80 -0.29 -15.19 -6.62
CA ASN A 80 0.47 -14.54 -5.56
C ASN A 80 1.79 -13.96 -6.08
N ARG A 81 2.56 -14.73 -6.86
CA ARG A 81 3.81 -14.26 -7.49
C ARG A 81 3.57 -13.08 -8.43
N ARG A 82 2.48 -13.11 -9.20
CA ARG A 82 2.07 -11.99 -10.07
C ARG A 82 1.80 -10.73 -9.26
N ASN A 83 1.03 -10.84 -8.18
CA ASN A 83 0.69 -9.69 -7.32
C ASN A 83 1.91 -9.15 -6.56
N ASN A 84 2.80 -10.03 -6.08
CA ASN A 84 4.07 -9.63 -5.45
C ASN A 84 4.95 -8.82 -6.42
N GLU A 85 5.08 -9.31 -7.66
CA GLU A 85 5.82 -8.64 -8.73
C GLU A 85 5.18 -7.29 -9.09
N ALA A 86 3.84 -7.20 -9.13
CA ALA A 86 3.13 -5.95 -9.36
C ALA A 86 3.46 -4.90 -8.29
N GLY A 87 3.45 -5.29 -7.01
CA GLY A 87 3.84 -4.40 -5.90
C GLY A 87 5.28 -3.90 -6.01
N ARG A 88 6.23 -4.79 -6.33
CA ARG A 88 7.64 -4.42 -6.56
C ARG A 88 7.81 -3.46 -7.74
N LYS A 89 7.11 -3.70 -8.84
CA LYS A 89 7.11 -2.81 -10.02
C LYS A 89 6.47 -1.45 -9.74
N ILE A 90 5.42 -1.40 -8.94
CA ILE A 90 4.80 -0.14 -8.53
C ILE A 90 5.81 0.72 -7.78
N LEU A 91 6.51 0.15 -6.79
CA LEU A 91 7.56 0.88 -6.07
C LEU A 91 8.63 1.40 -7.04
N LYS A 92 9.23 0.51 -7.83
CA LYS A 92 10.30 0.88 -8.76
C LYS A 92 9.89 1.95 -9.78
N ARG A 93 8.65 1.92 -10.29
CA ARG A 93 8.15 2.92 -11.24
C ARG A 93 7.84 4.28 -10.62
N HIS A 94 7.52 4.34 -9.33
CA HIS A 94 7.16 5.59 -8.65
C HIS A 94 8.30 6.15 -7.80
N THR A 95 9.47 5.50 -7.78
CA THR A 95 10.70 6.11 -7.26
C THR A 95 11.07 7.28 -8.15
N ALA A 96 11.35 8.42 -7.55
CA ALA A 96 11.67 9.65 -8.26
C ALA A 96 12.81 10.40 -7.57
N PRO A 97 13.54 11.26 -8.30
CA PRO A 97 14.50 12.16 -7.71
C PRO A 97 13.85 13.09 -6.68
N LYS A 98 14.41 13.16 -5.48
CA LYS A 98 14.12 14.19 -4.48
C LYS A 98 15.36 15.06 -4.27
N CYS A 99 15.15 16.37 -4.21
CA CYS A 99 16.23 17.34 -4.07
C CYS A 99 16.16 18.11 -2.76
N LYS A 100 17.33 18.50 -2.26
CA LYS A 100 17.49 19.51 -1.20
C LYS A 100 18.21 20.72 -1.75
N CYS A 101 17.66 21.90 -1.49
CA CYS A 101 18.25 23.19 -1.87
C CYS A 101 19.26 23.63 -0.80
N HIS A 102 20.37 24.23 -1.25
CA HIS A 102 21.49 24.65 -0.41
C HIS A 102 21.85 26.13 -0.57
N GLY A 103 21.03 26.93 -1.27
CA GLY A 103 21.28 28.36 -1.44
C GLY A 103 21.07 29.16 -0.16
N VAL A 104 21.75 30.31 -0.09
CA VAL A 104 21.64 31.27 1.03
C VAL A 104 20.17 31.65 1.22
N SER A 105 19.73 31.71 2.48
CA SER A 105 18.34 32.03 2.86
C SER A 105 17.27 31.13 2.24
N GLY A 106 17.61 29.89 1.87
CA GLY A 106 16.67 28.94 1.28
C GLY A 106 16.53 29.03 -0.24
N ALA A 107 17.39 29.79 -0.93
CA ALA A 107 17.45 29.78 -2.39
C ALA A 107 17.76 28.37 -2.94
N CYS A 108 17.28 28.07 -4.16
CA CYS A 108 17.47 26.77 -4.81
C CYS A 108 18.34 26.82 -6.08
N ASN A 109 19.25 27.80 -6.14
CA ASN A 109 20.27 27.92 -7.18
C ASN A 109 21.29 26.78 -7.13
N LEU A 110 21.55 26.23 -5.93
CA LEU A 110 22.30 24.98 -5.74
C LEU A 110 21.38 23.96 -5.09
N LYS A 111 21.30 22.76 -5.67
CA LYS A 111 20.54 21.65 -5.10
C LYS A 111 21.24 20.32 -5.35
N THR A 112 21.11 19.42 -4.39
CA THR A 112 21.59 18.04 -4.48
C THR A 112 20.40 17.11 -4.48
N CYS A 113 20.36 16.16 -5.41
CA CYS A 113 19.25 15.24 -5.58
C CYS A 113 19.71 13.77 -5.47
N TRP A 114 18.79 12.92 -5.02
CA TRP A 114 18.96 11.47 -4.92
C TRP A 114 17.65 10.76 -5.26
N MET A 115 17.71 9.47 -5.59
CA MET A 115 16.48 8.66 -5.74
C MET A 115 15.82 8.44 -4.38
N GLN A 116 14.52 8.70 -4.33
CA GLN A 116 13.71 8.48 -3.13
C GLN A 116 12.44 7.70 -3.47
N LEU A 117 12.11 6.74 -2.61
CA LEU A 117 10.87 6.00 -2.69
C LEU A 117 9.65 6.89 -2.39
N PRO A 118 8.50 6.61 -3.02
CA PRO A 118 7.25 7.26 -2.64
C PRO A 118 6.89 6.97 -1.19
N THR A 119 6.14 7.87 -0.57
CA THR A 119 5.62 7.65 0.79
C THR A 119 4.68 6.45 0.83
N MET A 120 4.58 5.79 1.99
CA MET A 120 3.68 4.63 2.14
C MET A 120 2.22 4.98 1.81
N ARG A 121 1.79 6.21 2.11
CA ARG A 121 0.45 6.71 1.78
C ARG A 121 0.23 6.76 0.26
N GLN A 122 1.20 7.28 -0.49
CA GLN A 122 1.14 7.31 -1.96
C GLN A 122 1.07 5.89 -2.53
N VAL A 123 1.92 4.98 -2.05
CA VAL A 123 1.89 3.57 -2.47
C VAL A 123 0.57 2.91 -2.11
N GLY A 124 0.05 3.15 -0.91
CA GLY A 124 -1.24 2.65 -0.46
C GLY A 124 -2.38 3.09 -1.37
N ASN A 125 -2.44 4.37 -1.75
CA ASN A 125 -3.45 4.89 -2.67
C ASN A 125 -3.35 4.26 -4.06
N ILE A 126 -2.13 4.09 -4.59
CA ILE A 126 -1.91 3.42 -5.89
C ILE A 126 -2.38 1.96 -5.82
N LEU A 127 -1.99 1.23 -4.78
CA LEU A 127 -2.38 -0.17 -4.60
C LEU A 127 -3.89 -0.32 -4.37
N GLN A 128 -4.52 0.61 -3.64
CA GLN A 128 -5.97 0.63 -3.47
C GLN A 128 -6.69 0.81 -4.81
N ASN A 129 -6.20 1.70 -5.67
CA ASN A 129 -6.74 1.87 -7.02
C ASN A 129 -6.51 0.62 -7.87
N LYS A 130 -5.35 -0.04 -7.75
CA LYS A 130 -5.11 -1.33 -8.42
C LYS A 130 -5.99 -2.46 -7.89
N TYR A 131 -6.33 -2.44 -6.60
CA TYR A 131 -7.23 -3.40 -5.98
C TYR A 131 -8.67 -3.24 -6.48
N LYS A 132 -9.19 -2.00 -6.52
CA LYS A 132 -10.53 -1.71 -7.07
C LYS A 132 -10.70 -2.12 -8.53
N ASN A 133 -9.60 -2.12 -9.29
CA ASN A 133 -9.56 -2.47 -10.70
C ASN A 133 -8.84 -3.80 -10.96
N ALA A 134 -8.77 -4.68 -9.95
CA ALA A 134 -8.13 -5.98 -10.09
C ALA A 134 -8.86 -6.84 -11.14
N ILE A 135 -8.12 -7.71 -11.80
CA ILE A 135 -8.64 -8.47 -12.95
C ILE A 135 -8.77 -9.95 -12.58
N ARG A 136 -9.93 -10.56 -12.90
CA ARG A 136 -10.12 -12.00 -12.69
C ARG A 136 -9.28 -12.80 -13.69
N VAL A 137 -8.59 -13.82 -13.18
CA VAL A 137 -7.81 -14.77 -13.96
C VAL A 137 -8.21 -16.20 -13.62
N GLN A 138 -7.98 -17.12 -14.55
CA GLN A 138 -8.12 -18.56 -14.38
C GLN A 138 -6.87 -19.27 -14.90
N VAL A 139 -6.67 -20.52 -14.49
CA VAL A 139 -5.57 -21.35 -15.00
C VAL A 139 -6.02 -22.01 -16.29
N ASN A 140 -5.22 -21.90 -17.36
CA ASN A 140 -5.49 -22.58 -18.62
C ASN A 140 -5.00 -24.04 -18.58
N SER A 141 -5.33 -24.82 -19.61
CA SER A 141 -4.90 -26.23 -19.74
C SER A 141 -3.37 -26.43 -19.72
N ARG A 142 -2.59 -25.36 -19.93
CA ARG A 142 -1.12 -25.36 -19.87
C ARG A 142 -0.57 -24.93 -18.50
N GLY A 143 -1.42 -24.75 -17.49
CA GLY A 143 -1.03 -24.32 -16.15
C GLY A 143 -0.65 -22.83 -16.03
N ASN A 144 -0.98 -21.99 -17.01
CA ASN A 144 -0.69 -20.56 -16.99
C ASN A 144 -1.92 -19.72 -16.66
N LEU A 145 -1.70 -18.54 -16.06
CA LEU A 145 -2.78 -17.58 -15.80
C LEU A 145 -3.28 -16.96 -17.12
N GLN A 146 -4.59 -17.03 -17.33
CA GLN A 146 -5.31 -16.42 -18.45
C GLN A 146 -6.40 -15.48 -17.92
N LEU A 147 -6.59 -14.37 -18.62
CA LEU A 147 -7.64 -13.39 -18.30
C LEU A 147 -9.02 -13.95 -18.65
N VAL A 148 -10.01 -13.72 -17.79
CA VAL A 148 -11.40 -14.07 -18.08
C VAL A 148 -12.01 -12.95 -18.93
N ALA A 149 -12.17 -13.20 -20.23
CA ALA A 149 -12.50 -12.18 -21.23
C ALA A 149 -13.80 -11.40 -20.93
N ASP A 150 -14.76 -12.05 -20.30
CA ASP A 150 -16.09 -11.46 -20.05
C ASP A 150 -16.13 -10.53 -18.82
N GLN A 151 -15.05 -10.47 -18.04
CA GLN A 151 -14.96 -9.69 -16.79
C GLN A 151 -13.83 -8.66 -16.82
N LEU A 152 -13.37 -8.28 -18.01
CA LEU A 152 -12.29 -7.29 -18.16
C LEU A 152 -12.79 -5.88 -17.84
N PRO A 153 -12.09 -5.11 -16.99
CA PRO A 153 -12.39 -3.70 -16.78
C PRO A 153 -12.34 -2.93 -18.10
N LYS A 154 -13.32 -2.04 -18.29
CA LYS A 154 -13.29 -1.07 -19.39
C LYS A 154 -12.30 0.04 -19.06
N ASP A 155 -11.52 0.45 -20.05
CA ASP A 155 -10.64 1.62 -19.94
C ASP A 155 -11.48 2.93 -19.94
N PRO A 156 -10.93 4.11 -19.58
CA PRO A 156 -11.68 5.37 -19.58
C PRO A 156 -12.34 5.71 -20.93
N GLY A 157 -11.79 5.20 -22.04
CA GLY A 157 -12.40 5.29 -23.38
C GLY A 157 -13.41 4.20 -23.72
N GLY A 158 -13.93 3.45 -22.74
CA GLY A 158 -14.96 2.42 -22.90
C GLY A 158 -14.49 1.11 -23.55
N ARG A 159 -13.23 1.02 -24.00
CA ARG A 159 -12.66 -0.18 -24.61
C ARG A 159 -12.31 -1.22 -23.55
N ARG A 160 -12.68 -2.49 -23.77
CA ARG A 160 -12.28 -3.61 -22.91
C ARG A 160 -10.75 -3.74 -22.94
N LYS A 161 -10.10 -3.77 -21.78
CA LYS A 161 -8.67 -4.04 -21.71
C LYS A 161 -8.37 -5.42 -22.29
N THR A 162 -7.60 -5.52 -23.36
CA THR A 162 -7.24 -6.82 -23.95
C THR A 162 -6.12 -7.52 -23.18
N ARG A 163 -5.44 -6.81 -22.26
CA ARG A 163 -4.30 -7.32 -21.51
C ARG A 163 -4.17 -6.66 -20.13
N ALA A 164 -3.77 -7.44 -19.14
CA ALA A 164 -3.36 -6.95 -17.82
C ALA A 164 -1.91 -6.40 -17.85
N LEU A 165 -1.72 -5.18 -17.36
CA LEU A 165 -0.39 -4.58 -17.23
C LEU A 165 0.42 -5.31 -16.15
N PRO A 166 1.77 -5.31 -16.24
CA PRO A 166 2.64 -5.87 -15.21
C PRO A 166 2.43 -5.34 -13.78
N THR A 167 1.76 -4.20 -13.63
CA THR A 167 1.43 -3.54 -12.36
C THR A 167 -0.04 -3.71 -11.95
N ASP A 168 -0.84 -4.43 -12.73
CA ASP A 168 -2.22 -4.74 -12.38
C ASP A 168 -2.26 -5.94 -11.42
N LEU A 169 -3.13 -5.84 -10.41
CA LEU A 169 -3.42 -6.94 -9.50
C LEU A 169 -4.42 -7.89 -10.14
N VAL A 170 -4.30 -9.17 -9.81
CA VAL A 170 -5.16 -10.24 -10.30
C VAL A 170 -5.74 -11.05 -9.15
N PHE A 171 -6.93 -11.62 -9.36
CA PHE A 171 -7.60 -12.51 -8.42
C PHE A 171 -8.23 -13.69 -9.15
N MET A 172 -8.49 -14.80 -8.44
CA MET A 172 -9.10 -16.00 -9.03
C MET A 172 -10.48 -16.27 -8.44
N ASP A 173 -10.59 -16.21 -7.12
CA ASP A 173 -11.83 -16.51 -6.40
C ASP A 173 -12.55 -15.23 -6.01
N ASP A 174 -13.87 -15.33 -5.92
CA ASP A 174 -14.71 -14.27 -5.39
C ASP A 174 -14.40 -14.01 -3.91
N SER A 175 -14.57 -12.76 -3.52
CA SER A 175 -14.36 -12.38 -2.12
C SER A 175 -15.50 -12.94 -1.27
N PRO A 176 -15.21 -13.49 -0.07
CA PRO A 176 -16.23 -13.96 0.83
C PRO A 176 -17.07 -12.81 1.38
N ASP A 177 -18.20 -13.14 2.00
CA ASP A 177 -18.95 -12.16 2.79
C ASP A 177 -18.15 -11.78 4.05
N TYR A 178 -17.80 -10.50 4.15
CA TYR A 178 -17.08 -9.94 5.29
C TYR A 178 -18.00 -9.43 6.41
N CYS A 179 -19.31 -9.39 6.18
CA CYS A 179 -20.28 -8.84 7.11
C CYS A 179 -20.46 -9.71 8.35
N ARG A 180 -20.52 -11.04 8.15
CA ARG A 180 -20.72 -12.03 9.21
C ARG A 180 -19.42 -12.72 9.57
N GLN A 181 -19.32 -13.18 10.82
CA GLN A 181 -18.20 -13.98 11.25
C GLN A 181 -18.29 -15.37 10.62
N ASP A 182 -17.25 -15.77 9.89
CA ASP A 182 -17.10 -17.10 9.33
C ASP A 182 -15.65 -17.56 9.55
N ARG A 183 -15.47 -18.53 10.45
CA ARG A 183 -14.14 -19.08 10.77
C ARG A 183 -13.53 -19.85 9.61
N ALA A 184 -14.34 -20.47 8.75
CA ALA A 184 -13.85 -21.23 7.60
C ALA A 184 -13.31 -20.29 6.52
N ALA A 185 -14.03 -19.19 6.24
CA ALA A 185 -13.57 -18.12 5.35
C ALA A 185 -12.48 -17.22 5.97
N GLY A 186 -12.30 -17.28 7.30
CA GLY A 186 -11.37 -16.46 8.05
C GLY A 186 -11.84 -15.02 8.24
N THR A 187 -13.15 -14.78 8.21
CA THR A 187 -13.77 -13.46 8.42
C THR A 187 -14.20 -13.30 9.88
N LEU A 188 -13.95 -12.14 10.46
CA LEU A 188 -14.34 -11.81 11.84
C LEU A 188 -15.74 -11.15 11.92
N GLY A 189 -16.33 -10.80 10.78
CA GLY A 189 -17.53 -9.97 10.72
C GLY A 189 -17.24 -8.48 10.93
N THR A 190 -18.29 -7.67 10.82
CA THR A 190 -18.22 -6.21 11.03
C THR A 190 -18.91 -5.71 12.30
N GLN A 191 -19.50 -6.61 13.09
CA GLN A 191 -20.08 -6.29 14.39
C GLN A 191 -19.03 -5.69 15.34
N GLY A 192 -19.42 -4.67 16.10
CA GLY A 192 -18.53 -3.99 17.05
C GLY A 192 -17.52 -3.04 16.41
N ARG A 193 -17.55 -2.83 15.08
CA ARG A 193 -16.67 -1.88 14.40
C ARG A 193 -17.25 -0.48 14.44
N VAL A 194 -16.38 0.51 14.66
CA VAL A 194 -16.74 1.93 14.55
C VAL A 194 -17.02 2.28 13.09
N CYS A 195 -18.14 2.96 12.84
CA CYS A 195 -18.56 3.45 11.54
C CYS A 195 -18.78 4.96 11.54
N ARG A 196 -18.86 5.58 10.36
CA ARG A 196 -19.19 6.99 10.19
C ARG A 196 -20.58 7.17 9.58
N ARG A 197 -21.46 7.86 10.29
CA ARG A 197 -22.78 8.24 9.79
C ARG A 197 -22.66 9.23 8.63
N GLY A 198 -23.44 9.01 7.57
CA GLY A 198 -23.48 9.91 6.40
C GLY A 198 -22.28 9.81 5.46
N SER A 199 -21.36 8.85 5.67
CA SER A 199 -20.32 8.55 4.67
C SER A 199 -20.85 7.51 3.68
N ASP A 200 -20.75 7.79 2.38
CA ASP A 200 -21.05 6.81 1.31
C ASP A 200 -19.90 5.82 1.08
N GLY A 201 -18.79 6.00 1.81
CA GLY A 201 -17.60 5.16 1.71
C GLY A 201 -17.75 3.80 2.39
N PRO A 202 -16.69 2.96 2.32
CA PRO A 202 -16.64 1.69 3.05
C PRO A 202 -16.53 1.86 4.57
N ASP A 203 -16.26 3.08 5.06
CA ASP A 203 -16.33 3.45 6.48
C ASP A 203 -17.73 3.90 6.91
N GLY A 204 -18.65 4.08 5.95
CA GLY A 204 -20.05 4.43 6.18
C GLY A 204 -20.81 3.38 6.95
N CYS A 205 -21.70 3.78 7.86
CA CYS A 205 -22.48 2.83 8.65
C CYS A 205 -23.39 1.93 7.79
N ASP A 206 -23.94 2.42 6.67
CA ASP A 206 -24.79 1.63 5.79
C ASP A 206 -24.00 0.48 5.11
N SER A 207 -22.79 0.80 4.63
CA SER A 207 -21.87 -0.17 4.02
C SER A 207 -21.23 -1.08 5.06
N LEU A 208 -20.66 -0.53 6.13
CA LEU A 208 -19.85 -1.26 7.10
C LEU A 208 -20.69 -2.16 8.00
N CYS A 209 -21.89 -1.72 8.40
CA CYS A 209 -22.78 -2.50 9.26
C CYS A 209 -23.70 -3.43 8.46
N CYS A 210 -23.61 -3.42 7.12
CA CYS A 210 -24.33 -4.30 6.22
C CYS A 210 -25.84 -4.35 6.48
N GLY A 211 -26.46 -3.17 6.69
CA GLY A 211 -27.89 -3.04 6.96
C GLY A 211 -28.36 -3.48 8.35
N ARG A 212 -27.48 -3.95 9.25
CA ARG A 212 -27.85 -4.32 10.64
C ARG A 212 -28.12 -3.12 11.55
N GLY A 213 -27.74 -1.93 11.10
CA GLY A 213 -27.74 -0.70 11.90
C GLY A 213 -26.55 -0.61 12.87
N TYR A 214 -26.56 0.42 13.68
CA TYR A 214 -25.49 0.76 14.62
C TYR A 214 -26.07 1.32 15.93
N ASN A 215 -25.27 1.28 16.99
CA ASN A 215 -25.54 1.93 18.27
C ASN A 215 -24.67 3.19 18.36
N THR A 216 -25.24 4.28 18.86
CA THR A 216 -24.51 5.52 19.11
C THR A 216 -24.15 5.62 20.58
N TYR A 217 -22.87 5.78 20.86
CA TYR A 217 -22.34 6.00 22.20
C TYR A 217 -21.78 7.40 22.31
N THR A 218 -21.99 8.04 23.45
CA THR A 218 -21.36 9.30 23.78
C THR A 218 -20.10 9.01 24.58
N VAL A 219 -18.94 9.38 24.04
CA VAL A 219 -17.63 9.13 24.63
C VAL A 219 -16.97 10.46 24.94
N GLU A 220 -16.47 10.61 26.16
CA GLU A 220 -15.61 11.73 26.52
C GLU A 220 -14.17 11.42 26.11
N GLU A 221 -13.62 12.25 25.23
CA GLU A 221 -12.25 12.15 24.76
C GLU A 221 -11.46 13.35 25.25
N THR A 222 -10.45 13.11 26.09
CA THR A 222 -9.54 14.16 26.55
C THR A 222 -8.41 14.33 25.55
N THR A 223 -8.34 15.50 24.92
CA THR A 223 -7.31 15.83 23.92
C THR A 223 -6.54 17.08 24.31
N LYS A 224 -5.31 17.20 23.80
CA LYS A 224 -4.53 18.42 23.96
C LYS A 224 -5.14 19.52 23.09
N CYS A 225 -5.46 20.64 23.69
CA CYS A 225 -6.09 21.79 23.06
C CYS A 225 -5.37 23.09 23.46
N ASN A 226 -5.70 24.19 22.79
CA ASN A 226 -5.21 25.54 23.13
C ASN A 226 -3.69 25.60 23.37
N CYS A 227 -2.94 24.88 22.54
CA CYS A 227 -1.49 24.79 22.65
C CYS A 227 -0.84 26.15 22.36
N LYS A 228 -0.05 26.65 23.30
CA LYS A 228 0.75 27.88 23.16
C LYS A 228 2.23 27.53 23.14
N PHE A 229 2.98 28.23 22.30
CA PHE A 229 4.43 28.15 22.30
C PHE A 229 4.99 29.17 23.30
N GLU A 230 5.71 28.68 24.30
CA GLU A 230 6.48 29.51 25.22
C GLU A 230 7.87 29.76 24.62
N TRP A 231 8.21 31.04 24.48
CA TRP A 231 9.49 31.47 23.91
C TRP A 231 10.63 31.08 24.87
N CYS A 232 11.27 29.96 24.52
CA CYS A 232 12.31 29.16 25.22
C CYS A 232 12.17 27.66 24.87
N CYS A 233 11.33 27.33 23.86
CA CYS A 233 11.24 26.05 23.14
C CYS A 233 10.26 25.02 23.71
N LYS A 234 9.24 25.46 24.44
CA LYS A 234 8.21 24.56 25.00
C LYS A 234 6.85 24.83 24.38
N VAL A 235 6.15 23.76 24.01
CA VAL A 235 4.72 23.83 23.69
C VAL A 235 3.95 23.39 24.93
N VAL A 236 3.16 24.31 25.49
CA VAL A 236 2.29 24.04 26.63
C VAL A 236 0.85 23.98 26.13
N CYS A 237 0.19 22.86 26.36
CA CYS A 237 -1.20 22.64 25.98
C CYS A 237 -2.05 22.42 27.22
N GLN A 238 -3.31 22.82 27.14
CA GLN A 238 -4.33 22.43 28.11
C GLN A 238 -4.89 21.06 27.71
N MET A 239 -5.46 20.34 28.67
CA MET A 239 -6.26 19.14 28.40
C MET A 239 -7.73 19.55 28.31
N CYS A 240 -8.33 19.43 27.14
CA CYS A 240 -9.76 19.64 26.95
C CYS A 240 -10.47 18.29 26.89
N THR A 241 -11.57 18.17 27.63
CA THR A 241 -12.48 17.04 27.48
C THR A 241 -13.56 17.43 26.47
N ASN A 242 -13.59 16.70 25.35
CA ASN A 242 -14.63 16.87 24.34
C ASN A 242 -15.54 15.64 24.36
N THR A 243 -16.84 15.89 24.35
CA THR A 243 -17.85 14.84 24.22
C THR A 243 -18.10 14.56 22.75
N THR A 244 -17.72 13.37 22.27
CA THR A 244 -17.91 12.97 20.86
C THR A 244 -18.87 11.80 20.77
N GLN A 245 -19.60 11.73 19.64
CA GLN A 245 -20.47 10.60 19.34
C GLN A 245 -19.72 9.57 18.50
N VAL A 246 -19.77 8.32 18.94
CA VAL A 246 -19.15 7.17 18.25
C VAL A 246 -20.25 6.18 17.88
N ASP A 247 -20.37 5.90 16.59
CA ASP A 247 -21.31 4.93 16.05
C ASP A 247 -20.63 3.56 15.88
N ILE A 248 -21.23 2.51 16.43
CA ILE A 248 -20.67 1.14 16.43
C ILE A 248 -21.68 0.16 15.84
N CYS A 249 -21.26 -0.63 14.85
CA CYS A 249 -22.13 -1.59 14.18
C CYS A 249 -22.68 -2.67 15.13
N LYS A 250 -23.97 -2.99 14.96
CA LYS A 250 -24.67 -4.06 15.67
C LYS A 250 -24.23 -5.46 15.24
#